data_AF-A0A9D2AUC7-F1
#
_entry.id   AF-A0A9D2AUC7-F1
#
_cell.length_a   1.000
_cell.length_b   1.000
_cell.length_c   1.000
_cell.angle_alpha   90.00
_cell.angle_beta   90.00
_cell.angle_gamma   90.00
#
_symmetry.space_group_name_H-M   'P 1'
#
loop_
_entity.id
_entity.type
_entity.pdbx_description
1 polymer ?
#
loop_
_entity_poly.entity_id
_entity_poly.type
_entity_poly.pdbx_seq_one_letter_code
_entity_poly.pdbx_strand_id
1 'polypeptide(L)'
;MAETKKKLSGIVATAVVTVLAIVSCILYCVNGTAEGYFKGTNEGVVVAMSVIAIVCLLGSIALTYTKTDSKFVVLLIDALRIAATALLIACLLMFISTRVQGLGYIFFSDENVLDEVQTPANMSSAYTAITGFVFYGLAWIAGIVACFMGMVKKED
;
A
#
# COMPACT_ATOMS: atom_id res chain seq x y z
N MET A 1 -8.60 -1.67 31.79
CA MET A 1 -9.34 -2.26 30.63
C MET A 1 -9.35 -1.36 29.40
N ALA A 2 -9.56 -0.04 29.54
CA ALA A 2 -9.59 0.90 28.41
C ALA A 2 -8.25 1.02 27.65
N GLU A 3 -7.12 1.11 28.36
CA GLU A 3 -5.81 1.22 27.72
C GLU A 3 -5.40 -0.02 26.91
N THR A 4 -5.68 -1.22 27.43
CA THR A 4 -5.41 -2.48 26.71
C THR A 4 -6.21 -2.54 25.41
N LYS A 5 -7.47 -2.07 25.43
CA LYS A 5 -8.30 -1.97 24.22
C LYS A 5 -7.73 -0.96 23.22
N LYS A 6 -7.18 0.16 23.70
CA LYS A 6 -6.56 1.19 22.85
C LYS A 6 -5.25 0.71 22.21
N LYS A 7 -4.40 0.01 22.96
CA LYS A 7 -3.20 -0.65 22.42
C LYS A 7 -3.57 -1.68 21.34
N LEU A 8 -4.53 -2.54 21.64
CA LEU A 8 -4.99 -3.57 20.69
C LEU A 8 -5.56 -2.96 19.42
N SER A 9 -6.37 -1.90 19.53
CA SER A 9 -6.95 -1.26 18.34
C SER A 9 -5.89 -0.64 17.44
N GLY A 10 -4.84 -0.02 18.00
CA GLY A 10 -3.71 0.49 17.23
C GLY A 10 -2.94 -0.62 16.50
N ILE A 11 -2.66 -1.73 17.18
CA ILE A 11 -2.00 -2.90 16.58
C ILE A 11 -2.83 -3.49 15.45
N VAL A 12 -4.14 -3.70 15.67
CA VAL A 12 -5.06 -4.24 14.66
C VAL A 12 -5.14 -3.30 13.46
N ALA A 13 -5.26 -1.98 13.66
CA ALA A 13 -5.27 -1.02 12.57
C ALA A 13 -3.98 -1.10 11.73
N THR A 14 -2.81 -1.13 12.37
CA THR A 14 -1.52 -1.27 11.67
C THR A 14 -1.39 -2.64 10.98
N ALA A 15 -1.92 -3.71 11.54
CA ALA A 15 -1.96 -5.02 10.89
C ALA A 15 -2.84 -5.01 9.62
N VAL A 16 -4.01 -4.36 9.66
CA VAL A 16 -4.87 -4.18 8.48
C VAL A 16 -4.13 -3.42 7.38
N VAL A 17 -3.45 -2.32 7.73
CA VAL A 17 -2.62 -1.56 6.77
C VAL A 17 -1.53 -2.43 6.16
N THR A 18 -0.91 -3.29 6.97
CA THR A 18 0.13 -4.23 6.51
C THR A 18 -0.41 -5.20 5.46
N VAL A 19 -1.59 -5.79 5.72
CA VAL A 19 -2.24 -6.71 4.76
C VAL A 19 -2.59 -5.99 3.47
N LEU A 20 -3.17 -4.78 3.56
CA LEU A 20 -3.48 -3.97 2.38
C LEU A 20 -2.22 -3.63 1.58
N ALA A 21 -1.12 -3.26 2.23
CA ALA A 21 0.16 -2.98 1.58
C ALA A 21 0.72 -4.21 0.86
N ILE A 22 0.65 -5.40 1.47
CA ILE A 22 1.06 -6.66 0.85
C ILE A 22 0.23 -6.93 -0.41
N VAL A 23 -1.10 -6.86 -0.31
CA VAL A 23 -2.00 -7.08 -1.45
C VAL A 23 -1.74 -6.06 -2.56
N SER A 24 -1.55 -4.80 -2.20
CA SER A 24 -1.21 -3.71 -3.14
C SER A 24 0.08 -4.00 -3.90
N CYS A 25 1.13 -4.44 -3.20
CA CYS A 25 2.40 -4.80 -3.80
C CYS A 25 2.26 -5.99 -4.74
N ILE A 26 1.49 -7.01 -4.36
CA ILE A 26 1.23 -8.18 -5.22
C ILE A 26 0.48 -7.75 -6.49
N LEU A 27 -0.57 -6.94 -6.36
CA LEU A 27 -1.33 -6.45 -7.52
C LEU A 27 -0.45 -5.63 -8.48
N TYR A 28 0.45 -4.79 -7.97
CA TYR A 28 1.43 -4.09 -8.78
C TYR A 28 2.36 -5.07 -9.52
N CYS A 29 2.94 -6.03 -8.81
CA CYS A 29 3.81 -7.05 -9.39
C CYS A 29 3.10 -7.87 -10.48
N VAL A 30 1.88 -8.32 -10.21
CA VAL A 30 1.05 -9.07 -11.16
C VAL A 30 0.70 -8.22 -12.38
N ASN A 31 0.34 -6.95 -12.20
CA ASN A 31 -0.05 -6.07 -13.31
C ASN A 31 1.05 -5.93 -14.38
N GLY A 32 2.31 -5.84 -13.98
CA GLY A 32 3.43 -5.75 -14.92
C GLY A 32 4.06 -7.07 -15.32
N THR A 33 3.56 -8.22 -14.85
CA THR A 33 4.11 -9.55 -15.21
C THR A 33 3.12 -10.41 -15.98
N ALA A 34 1.82 -10.25 -15.74
CA ALA A 34 0.75 -10.91 -16.49
C ALA A 34 0.68 -10.40 -17.94
N GLU A 35 0.08 -11.20 -18.83
CA GLU A 35 -0.20 -10.77 -20.20
C GLU A 35 -1.15 -9.59 -20.24
N GLY A 36 -0.93 -8.70 -21.21
CA GLY A 36 -1.73 -7.50 -21.44
C GLY A 36 -0.87 -6.24 -21.53
N TYR A 37 -1.54 -5.11 -21.68
CA TYR A 37 -0.94 -3.83 -22.03
C TYR A 37 0.21 -3.38 -21.12
N PHE A 38 0.14 -3.68 -19.82
CA PHE A 38 1.13 -3.22 -18.84
C PHE A 38 2.27 -4.22 -18.59
N LYS A 39 2.35 -5.32 -19.34
CA LYS A 39 3.45 -6.29 -19.20
C LYS A 39 4.81 -5.62 -19.39
N GLY A 40 5.74 -5.87 -18.47
CA GLY A 40 7.10 -5.32 -18.49
C GLY A 40 7.21 -3.87 -18.04
N THR A 41 6.12 -3.23 -17.59
CA THR A 41 6.12 -1.81 -17.20
C THR A 41 6.27 -1.58 -15.70
N ASN A 42 6.62 -2.62 -14.93
CA ASN A 42 6.89 -2.47 -13.50
C ASN A 42 8.25 -1.83 -13.25
N GLU A 43 8.28 -0.92 -12.30
CA GLU A 43 9.47 -0.23 -11.84
C GLU A 43 9.93 -0.81 -10.51
N GLY A 44 11.21 -1.17 -10.43
CA GLY A 44 11.78 -1.76 -9.22
C GLY A 44 11.69 -0.84 -7.99
N VAL A 45 11.67 0.48 -8.19
CA VAL A 45 11.55 1.46 -7.11
C VAL A 45 10.22 1.34 -6.36
N VAL A 46 9.11 1.11 -7.07
CA VAL A 46 7.78 0.93 -6.46
C VAL A 46 7.76 -0.33 -5.60
N VAL A 47 8.32 -1.44 -6.12
CA VAL A 47 8.42 -2.70 -5.37
C VAL A 47 9.27 -2.53 -4.12
N ALA A 48 10.45 -1.90 -4.25
CA ALA A 48 11.36 -1.67 -3.13
C ALA A 48 10.71 -0.82 -2.03
N MET A 49 10.05 0.29 -2.42
CA MET A 49 9.37 1.17 -1.47
C MET A 49 8.21 0.47 -0.75
N SER A 50 7.44 -0.36 -1.46
CA SER A 50 6.37 -1.16 -0.85
C SER A 50 6.91 -2.19 0.13
N VAL A 51 8.00 -2.88 -0.21
CA VAL A 51 8.65 -3.83 0.69
C VAL A 51 9.17 -3.12 1.94
N ILE A 52 9.83 -1.96 1.79
CA ILE A 52 10.30 -1.16 2.93
C ILE A 52 9.12 -0.72 3.79
N ALA A 53 8.02 -0.24 3.20
CA ALA A 53 6.83 0.13 3.95
C ALA A 53 6.25 -1.04 4.77
N ILE A 54 6.17 -2.24 4.17
CA ILE A 54 5.73 -3.46 4.85
C ILE A 54 6.65 -3.81 6.02
N VAL A 55 7.98 -3.75 5.81
CA VAL A 55 8.96 -4.00 6.88
C VAL A 55 8.83 -2.98 8.01
N CYS A 56 8.63 -1.70 7.71
CA CYS A 56 8.39 -0.66 8.72
C CYS A 56 7.11 -0.95 9.54
N LEU A 57 6.02 -1.34 8.89
CA LEU A 57 4.77 -1.68 9.58
C LEU A 57 4.95 -2.90 10.49
N LEU A 58 5.55 -3.98 9.99
CA LEU A 58 5.85 -5.18 10.77
C LEU A 58 6.81 -4.88 11.94
N GLY A 59 7.84 -4.08 11.69
CA GLY A 59 8.77 -3.61 12.71
C GLY A 59 8.09 -2.81 13.81
N SER A 60 7.17 -1.91 13.43
CA SER A 60 6.39 -1.14 14.40
C SER A 60 5.53 -2.03 15.30
N ILE A 61 4.92 -3.09 14.75
CA ILE A 61 4.16 -4.08 15.51
C ILE A 61 5.09 -4.88 16.42
N ALA A 62 6.21 -5.38 15.90
CA ALA A 62 7.17 -6.19 16.66
C ALA A 62 7.72 -5.43 17.87
N LEU A 63 8.00 -4.13 17.73
CA LEU A 63 8.49 -3.28 18.81
C LEU A 63 7.49 -3.17 19.98
N THR A 64 6.18 -3.31 19.74
CA THR A 64 5.16 -3.28 20.82
C THR A 64 5.24 -4.45 21.80
N TYR A 65 6.00 -5.51 21.45
CA TYR A 65 6.25 -6.69 22.27
C TYR A 65 7.58 -6.61 23.03
N THR A 66 8.38 -5.57 22.82
CA THR A 66 9.55 -5.32 23.65
C THR A 66 9.11 -4.96 25.07
N LYS A 67 9.83 -5.41 26.09
CA LYS A 67 9.52 -5.11 27.51
C LYS A 67 9.98 -3.71 27.93
N THR A 68 10.13 -2.78 26.99
CA THR A 68 10.61 -1.42 27.26
C THR A 68 9.58 -0.41 26.78
N ASP A 69 9.14 0.43 27.71
CA ASP A 69 8.25 1.55 27.43
C ASP A 69 9.05 2.86 27.28
N SER A 70 10.33 2.76 26.88
CA SER A 70 11.17 3.95 26.70
C SER A 70 10.56 4.90 25.66
N LYS A 71 10.63 6.20 25.95
CA LYS A 71 10.17 7.27 25.04
C LYS A 71 10.75 7.12 23.62
N PHE A 72 11.98 6.61 23.51
CA PHE A 72 12.63 6.33 22.24
C PHE A 72 11.90 5.24 21.43
N VAL A 73 11.49 4.14 22.07
CA VAL A 73 10.78 3.04 21.39
C VAL A 73 9.40 3.49 20.93
N VAL A 74 8.69 4.28 21.75
CA VAL A 74 7.40 4.88 21.34
C VAL A 74 7.58 5.77 20.12
N LEU A 75 8.59 6.65 20.15
CA LEU A 75 8.90 7.54 19.01
C LEU A 75 9.27 6.75 17.75
N LEU A 76 10.06 5.67 17.89
CA LEU A 76 10.46 4.83 16.77
C LEU A 76 9.26 4.10 16.15
N ILE A 77 8.35 3.57 16.98
CA ILE A 77 7.10 2.95 16.53
C ILE A 77 6.29 3.93 15.67
N ASP A 78 6.10 5.16 16.16
CA ASP A 78 5.34 6.17 15.43
C ASP A 78 6.05 6.60 14.14
N ALA A 79 7.38 6.78 14.19
CA ALA A 79 8.18 7.14 13.03
C ALA A 79 8.10 6.08 11.92
N LEU A 80 8.16 4.78 12.26
CA LEU A 80 8.05 3.69 11.30
C LEU A 80 6.68 3.68 10.60
N ARG A 81 5.60 3.95 11.32
CA ARG A 81 4.23 3.97 10.75
C ARG A 81 4.02 5.17 9.84
N ILE A 82 4.54 6.33 10.23
CA ILE A 82 4.50 7.55 9.41
C ILE A 82 5.32 7.34 8.13
N ALA A 83 6.54 6.82 8.25
CA ALA A 83 7.40 6.52 7.11
C ALA A 83 6.74 5.52 6.15
N ALA A 84 6.21 4.41 6.68
CA ALA A 84 5.49 3.44 5.87
C ALA A 84 4.30 4.05 5.13
N THR A 85 3.50 4.88 5.81
CA THR A 85 2.35 5.54 5.20
C THR A 85 2.78 6.49 4.07
N ALA A 86 3.83 7.28 4.28
CA ALA A 86 4.37 8.16 3.24
C ALA A 86 4.88 7.38 2.02
N LEU A 87 5.56 6.24 2.25
CA LEU A 87 6.02 5.36 1.17
C LEU A 87 4.84 4.78 0.37
N LEU A 88 3.75 4.37 1.03
CA LEU A 88 2.56 3.86 0.34
C LEU A 88 1.87 4.92 -0.52
N ILE A 89 1.83 6.18 -0.07
CA ILE A 89 1.34 7.31 -0.87
C ILE A 89 2.21 7.49 -2.11
N ALA A 90 3.53 7.51 -1.94
CA ALA A 90 4.45 7.64 -3.07
C ALA A 90 4.33 6.48 -4.06
N CYS A 91 4.17 5.24 -3.57
CA CYS A 91 3.91 4.07 -4.42
C CYS A 91 2.63 4.22 -5.25
N LEU A 92 1.53 4.69 -4.64
CA LEU A 92 0.29 4.95 -5.35
C LEU A 92 0.49 5.96 -6.48
N LEU A 93 1.13 7.09 -6.19
CA LEU A 93 1.34 8.17 -7.17
C LEU A 93 2.22 7.70 -8.33
N MET A 94 3.31 6.99 -8.05
CA MET A 94 4.17 6.41 -9.09
C MET A 94 3.42 5.37 -9.93
N PHE A 95 2.64 4.48 -9.29
CA PHE A 95 1.85 3.49 -10.01
C PHE A 95 0.81 4.15 -10.92
N ILE A 96 0.09 5.17 -10.45
CA ILE A 96 -0.83 5.93 -11.31
C ILE A 96 -0.08 6.58 -12.47
N SER A 97 1.06 7.24 -12.19
CA SER A 97 1.81 7.98 -13.20
C SER A 97 2.26 7.11 -14.37
N THR A 98 2.60 5.85 -14.10
CA THR A 98 3.09 4.88 -15.09
C THR A 98 1.98 4.15 -15.83
N ARG A 99 0.71 4.42 -15.49
CA ARG A 99 -0.45 3.68 -16.04
C ARG A 99 -1.53 4.60 -16.61
N VAL A 100 -1.60 5.86 -16.18
CA VAL A 100 -2.65 6.80 -16.58
C VAL A 100 -2.77 6.97 -18.09
N GLN A 101 -1.64 7.04 -18.82
CA GLN A 101 -1.66 7.14 -20.28
C GLN A 101 -2.19 5.87 -20.94
N GLY A 102 -1.74 4.70 -20.48
CA GLY A 102 -2.20 3.42 -21.01
C GLY A 102 -3.68 3.16 -20.72
N LEU A 103 -4.17 3.56 -19.54
CA LEU A 103 -5.60 3.50 -19.22
C LEU A 103 -6.40 4.47 -20.10
N GLY A 104 -5.85 5.66 -20.38
CA GLY A 104 -6.40 6.60 -21.35
C GLY A 104 -6.57 5.96 -22.72
N TYR A 105 -5.52 5.31 -23.22
CA TYR A 105 -5.54 4.61 -24.49
C TYR A 105 -6.55 3.44 -24.49
N ILE A 106 -6.61 2.63 -23.43
CA ILE A 106 -7.53 1.47 -23.41
C ILE A 106 -9.00 1.88 -23.36
N PHE A 107 -9.37 2.86 -22.53
CA PHE A 107 -10.77 3.19 -22.27
C PHE A 107 -11.33 4.32 -23.13
N PHE A 108 -10.48 5.15 -23.74
CA PHE A 108 -10.89 6.36 -24.46
C PHE A 108 -10.34 6.43 -25.89
N SER A 109 -9.95 5.29 -26.46
CA SER A 109 -9.60 5.22 -27.89
C SER A 109 -10.83 5.36 -28.80
N ASP A 110 -10.56 5.71 -30.04
CA ASP A 110 -11.56 5.79 -31.11
C ASP A 110 -12.22 4.42 -31.37
N GLU A 111 -13.51 4.43 -31.73
CA GLU A 111 -14.30 3.21 -31.97
C GLU A 111 -13.67 2.29 -33.02
N ASN A 112 -12.98 2.85 -34.01
CA ASN A 112 -12.37 2.09 -35.10
C ASN A 112 -11.18 1.23 -34.67
N VAL A 113 -10.64 1.42 -33.45
CA VAL A 113 -9.48 0.66 -32.95
C VAL A 113 -9.80 -0.12 -31.66
N LEU A 114 -11.05 -0.09 -31.18
CA LEU A 114 -11.40 -0.73 -29.90
C LEU A 114 -11.14 -2.23 -29.88
N ASP A 115 -11.41 -2.94 -30.97
CA ASP A 115 -11.18 -4.40 -31.05
C ASP A 115 -9.70 -4.77 -30.90
N GLU A 116 -8.80 -3.89 -31.33
CA GLU A 116 -7.35 -4.08 -31.22
C GLU A 116 -6.82 -3.72 -29.83
N VAL A 117 -7.41 -2.71 -29.20
CA VAL A 117 -6.92 -2.15 -27.93
C VAL A 117 -7.58 -2.81 -26.72
N GLN A 118 -8.89 -3.07 -26.76
CA GLN A 118 -9.69 -3.67 -25.68
C GLN A 118 -9.73 -5.20 -25.77
N THR A 119 -8.61 -5.82 -26.10
CA THR A 119 -8.49 -7.28 -26.03
C THR A 119 -8.74 -7.77 -24.60
N PRO A 120 -9.17 -9.04 -24.42
CA PRO A 120 -9.41 -9.60 -23.08
C PRO A 120 -8.20 -9.44 -22.13
N ALA A 121 -6.97 -9.60 -22.66
CA ALA A 121 -5.75 -9.43 -21.89
C ALA A 121 -5.51 -7.97 -21.47
N ASN A 122 -5.71 -7.02 -22.39
CA ASN A 122 -5.53 -5.59 -22.09
C ASN A 122 -6.57 -5.08 -21.09
N MET A 123 -7.82 -5.51 -21.22
CA MET A 123 -8.88 -5.17 -20.27
C MET A 123 -8.60 -5.76 -18.89
N SER A 124 -8.18 -7.03 -18.81
CA SER A 124 -7.79 -7.66 -17.54
C SER A 124 -6.61 -6.92 -16.88
N SER A 125 -5.60 -6.57 -17.68
CA SER A 125 -4.46 -5.75 -17.23
C SER A 125 -4.91 -4.38 -16.72
N ALA A 126 -5.83 -3.70 -17.41
CA ALA A 126 -6.38 -2.41 -16.99
C ALA A 126 -7.14 -2.50 -15.66
N TYR A 127 -8.01 -3.49 -15.50
CA TYR A 127 -8.73 -3.71 -14.25
C TYR A 127 -7.81 -4.08 -13.08
N THR A 128 -6.74 -4.83 -13.35
CA THR A 128 -5.72 -5.15 -12.35
C THR A 128 -5.00 -3.89 -11.88
N ALA A 129 -4.66 -2.97 -12.79
CA ALA A 129 -4.06 -1.69 -12.43
C ALA A 129 -5.00 -0.84 -11.55
N ILE A 130 -6.27 -0.71 -11.95
CA ILE A 130 -7.30 0.02 -11.19
C ILE A 130 -7.49 -0.59 -9.79
N THR A 131 -7.58 -1.91 -9.71
CA THR A 131 -7.69 -2.63 -8.43
C THR A 131 -6.47 -2.35 -7.56
N GLY A 132 -5.27 -2.38 -8.14
CA GLY A 132 -4.04 -2.01 -7.44
C GLY A 132 -4.06 -0.57 -6.89
N PHE A 133 -4.57 0.41 -7.65
CA PHE A 133 -4.74 1.78 -7.16
C PHE A 133 -5.68 1.85 -5.97
N VAL A 134 -6.81 1.14 -6.03
CA VAL A 134 -7.78 1.09 -4.93
C VAL A 134 -7.13 0.51 -3.68
N PHE A 135 -6.39 -0.59 -3.79
CA PHE A 135 -5.73 -1.21 -2.64
C PHE A 135 -4.64 -0.32 -2.03
N TYR A 136 -3.78 0.31 -2.84
CA TYR A 136 -2.83 1.30 -2.34
C TYR A 136 -3.57 2.49 -1.72
N GLY A 137 -4.67 2.94 -2.35
CA GLY A 137 -5.61 3.94 -1.87
C GLY A 137 -6.11 3.67 -0.45
N LEU A 138 -6.65 2.48 -0.25
CA LEU A 138 -7.14 2.03 1.05
C LEU A 138 -6.00 1.88 2.06
N ALA A 139 -4.83 1.37 1.63
CA ALA A 139 -3.68 1.18 2.49
C ALA A 139 -3.18 2.52 3.07
N TRP A 140 -3.06 3.58 2.25
CA TRP A 140 -2.58 4.87 2.75
C TRP A 140 -3.61 5.58 3.64
N ILE A 141 -4.91 5.54 3.29
CA ILE A 141 -5.98 6.12 4.12
C ILE A 141 -6.02 5.42 5.49
N ALA A 142 -6.04 4.09 5.49
CA ALA A 142 -5.98 3.30 6.72
C ALA A 142 -4.67 3.55 7.49
N GLY A 143 -3.55 3.76 6.78
CA GLY A 143 -2.25 4.11 7.36
C GLY A 143 -2.29 5.41 8.15
N ILE A 144 -2.86 6.47 7.58
CA ILE A 144 -3.06 7.75 8.27
C ILE A 144 -3.89 7.56 9.53
N VAL A 145 -5.04 6.88 9.43
CA VAL A 145 -5.91 6.63 10.58
C VAL A 145 -5.17 5.85 11.66
N ALA A 146 -4.43 4.80 11.26
CA ALA A 146 -3.66 3.99 12.18
C ALA A 146 -2.63 4.84 12.94
N CYS A 147 -1.89 5.76 12.29
CA CYS A 147 -0.90 6.62 12.94
C CYS A 147 -1.45 7.40 14.16
N PHE A 148 -2.74 7.73 14.19
CA PHE A 148 -3.37 8.41 15.34
C PHE A 148 -3.85 7.46 16.45
N MET A 149 -3.81 6.15 16.21
CA MET A 149 -4.15 5.12 17.18
C MET A 149 -2.88 4.66 17.91
N GLY A 150 -2.82 4.89 19.22
CA GLY A 150 -1.67 4.52 20.04
C GLY A 150 -1.48 3.02 20.17
N MET A 151 -0.23 2.54 20.08
CA MET A 151 0.13 1.12 20.21
C MET A 151 0.93 0.77 21.47
N VAL A 152 1.15 1.74 22.34
CA VAL A 152 1.86 1.58 23.62
C VAL A 152 0.96 2.13 24.73
N LYS A 153 1.05 1.54 25.93
CA LYS A 153 0.40 2.09 27.11
C LYS A 153 1.05 3.44 27.44
N LYS A 154 0.26 4.42 27.86
CA LYS A 154 0.83 5.63 28.45
C LYS A 154 1.05 5.30 29.92
N GLU A 155 2.28 5.38 30.40
CA GLU A 155 2.51 5.48 31.84
C GLU A 155 2.08 6.90 32.26
N ASP A 156 1.15 6.98 33.21
CA ASP A 156 0.74 8.23 33.86
C ASP A 156 1.89 8.83 34.69
#